data_AF-A0A2G2LYD3-F1
#
_entry.id   AF-A0A2G2LYD3-F1
#
_cell.length_a   1.000
_cell.length_b   1.000
_cell.length_c   1.000
_cell.angle_alpha   90.00
_cell.angle_beta   90.00
_cell.angle_gamma   90.00
#
_symmetry.space_group_name_H-M   'P 1'
#
loop_
_entity.id
_entity.type
_entity.pdbx_description
1 polymer ?
#
loop_
_entity_poly.entity_id
_entity_poly.type
_entity_poly.pdbx_seq_one_letter_code
_entity_poly.pdbx_strand_id
1 'polypeptide(L)'
;MLRLFPLLSIPVILYNVVALGGGVFSRAAEEVVAGLSRTLTSVPMASGTTWVVSSGDVILLIALFMVFIELLKAAKYGRGNALAHTLSLGLFILCLVEFLLIPAFASTLFFAITMMTLMNVLAGYMMAGEQVEVLSEGDEDYED
;
A
#
# COMPACT_ATOMS: atom_id res chain seq x y z
N MET A 1 -8.65 4.68 17.81
CA MET A 1 -7.22 4.89 17.53
C MET A 1 -6.75 4.18 16.24
N LEU A 2 -7.09 2.91 16.00
CA LEU A 2 -6.73 2.19 14.75
C LEU A 2 -7.35 2.72 13.44
N ARG A 3 -8.35 3.62 13.49
CA ARG A 3 -8.95 4.21 12.28
C ARG A 3 -8.00 5.13 11.49
N LEU A 4 -6.98 5.68 12.16
CA LEU A 4 -6.04 6.64 11.56
C LEU A 4 -4.84 6.01 10.87
N PHE A 5 -4.52 4.76 11.22
CA PHE A 5 -3.29 4.13 10.76
C PHE A 5 -3.48 3.64 9.31
N PRO A 6 -2.53 3.90 8.39
CA PRO A 6 -2.61 3.38 7.04
C PRO A 6 -2.52 1.86 7.10
N LEU A 7 -3.54 1.13 6.65
CA LEU A 7 -3.55 -0.33 6.61
C LEU A 7 -2.43 -0.84 5.71
N LEU A 8 -2.09 -0.09 4.66
CA LEU A 8 -0.93 -0.37 3.81
C LEU A 8 0.42 -0.37 4.55
N SER A 9 0.48 0.08 5.80
CA SER A 9 1.68 -0.11 6.62
C SER A 9 1.98 -1.60 6.88
N ILE A 10 0.96 -2.46 6.93
CA ILE A 10 1.15 -3.90 7.20
C ILE A 10 1.93 -4.61 6.09
N PRO A 11 1.58 -4.51 4.78
CA PRO A 11 2.39 -5.11 3.73
C PRO A 11 3.79 -4.48 3.62
N VAL A 12 3.93 -3.19 3.93
CA VAL A 12 5.25 -2.51 3.98
C VAL A 12 6.12 -3.11 5.09
N ILE A 13 5.57 -3.28 6.29
CA ILE A 13 6.26 -3.92 7.41
C ILE A 13 6.59 -5.37 7.08
N LEU A 14 5.67 -6.10 6.46
CA LEU A 14 5.89 -7.49 6.07
C LEU A 14 7.04 -7.62 5.07
N TYR A 15 7.10 -6.76 4.05
CA TYR A 15 8.22 -6.71 3.12
C TYR A 15 9.53 -6.36 3.84
N ASN A 16 9.50 -5.34 4.71
CA ASN A 16 10.67 -4.95 5.52
C ASN A 16 11.19 -6.11 6.38
N VAL A 17 10.31 -6.86 7.04
CA VAL A 17 10.69 -8.03 7.85
C VAL A 17 11.30 -9.12 6.98
N VAL A 18 10.80 -9.36 5.76
CA VAL A 18 11.40 -10.33 4.84
C VAL A 18 12.75 -9.84 4.33
N ALA A 19 12.86 -8.57 3.93
CA ALA A 19 14.07 -7.97 3.40
C ALA A 19 15.18 -7.86 4.45
N LEU A 20 14.84 -7.54 5.70
CA LEU A 20 15.79 -7.42 6.82
C LEU A 20 16.02 -8.78 7.49
N GLY A 21 14.98 -9.59 7.70
CA GLY A 21 15.05 -10.91 8.33
C GLY A 21 15.78 -11.97 7.50
N GLY A 22 15.84 -11.80 6.17
CA GLY A 22 16.65 -12.62 5.26
C GLY A 22 18.17 -12.41 5.41
N GLY A 23 18.58 -11.43 6.21
CA GLY A 23 19.98 -11.15 6.52
C GLY A 23 20.26 -9.67 6.35
N VAL A 24 20.06 -8.89 7.43
CA VAL A 24 20.50 -7.48 7.58
C VAL A 24 21.99 -7.28 7.24
N PHE A 25 22.77 -8.36 7.13
CA PHE A 25 24.21 -8.35 6.85
C PHE A 25 24.67 -9.38 5.78
N SER A 26 23.76 -10.07 5.07
CA SER A 26 24.15 -10.93 3.93
C SER A 26 24.28 -10.09 2.66
N ARG A 27 25.34 -10.32 1.89
CA ARG A 27 25.97 -9.34 1.00
C ARG A 27 25.37 -9.25 -0.40
N ALA A 28 24.16 -9.74 -0.63
CA ALA A 28 23.54 -9.68 -1.94
C ALA A 28 22.05 -9.34 -1.83
N ALA A 29 21.66 -8.13 -2.24
CA ALA A 29 20.28 -7.74 -2.46
C ALA A 29 19.50 -8.74 -3.34
N GLU A 30 20.23 -9.45 -4.21
CA GLU A 30 19.72 -10.54 -5.04
C GLU A 30 19.14 -11.70 -4.24
N GLU A 31 19.68 -12.02 -3.05
CA GLU A 31 19.17 -13.11 -2.20
C GLU A 31 17.80 -12.78 -1.61
N VAL A 32 17.56 -11.52 -1.25
CA VAL A 32 16.25 -11.05 -0.77
C VAL A 32 15.21 -11.16 -1.89
N VAL A 33 15.55 -10.68 -3.08
CA VAL A 33 14.67 -10.75 -4.26
C VAL A 33 14.42 -12.21 -4.69
N ALA A 34 15.44 -13.07 -4.61
CA ALA A 34 15.29 -14.50 -4.86
C ALA A 34 14.41 -15.19 -3.81
N GLY A 35 14.52 -14.80 -2.54
CA GLY A 35 13.69 -15.30 -1.45
C GLY A 35 12.20 -15.02 -1.65
N LEU A 36 11.86 -13.86 -2.22
CA LEU A 36 10.49 -13.50 -2.58
C LEU A 36 9.91 -14.40 -3.69
N SER A 37 10.76 -14.91 -4.58
CA SER A 37 10.39 -15.82 -5.66
C SER A 37 10.21 -17.28 -5.19
N ARG A 38 10.41 -17.57 -3.89
CA ARG A 38 10.24 -18.92 -3.35
C ARG A 38 8.80 -19.38 -3.52
N THR A 39 8.62 -20.47 -4.27
CA THR A 39 7.33 -21.12 -4.43
C THR A 39 6.80 -21.60 -3.09
N LEU A 40 5.59 -21.19 -2.74
CA LEU A 40 4.88 -21.65 -1.55
C LEU A 40 3.90 -22.76 -1.90
N THR A 41 3.12 -22.56 -2.95
CA THR A 41 2.13 -23.53 -3.40
C THR A 41 1.95 -23.44 -4.91
N SER A 42 1.43 -24.51 -5.49
CA SER A 42 1.08 -24.59 -6.90
C SER A 42 -0.34 -25.11 -7.02
N VAL A 43 -1.18 -24.38 -7.75
CA VAL A 43 -2.59 -24.72 -7.94
C VAL A 43 -2.78 -25.12 -9.41
N PRO A 44 -3.25 -26.36 -9.69
CA PRO A 44 -3.58 -26.76 -11.06
C PRO A 44 -4.82 -25.99 -11.53
N MET A 45 -4.74 -25.37 -12.71
CA MET A 45 -5.83 -24.57 -13.29
C MET A 45 -6.62 -25.37 -14.32
N ALA A 46 -7.88 -24.99 -14.51
CA ALA A 46 -8.76 -25.56 -15.54
C ALA A 46 -8.24 -25.35 -16.98
N SER A 47 -7.36 -24.37 -17.18
CA SER A 47 -6.63 -24.15 -18.44
C SER A 47 -5.58 -25.22 -18.75
N GLY A 48 -5.30 -26.15 -17.84
CA GLY A 48 -4.25 -27.17 -17.98
C GLY A 48 -2.85 -26.69 -17.58
N THR A 49 -2.71 -25.44 -17.14
CA THR A 49 -1.46 -24.87 -16.61
C THR A 49 -1.45 -24.90 -15.08
N THR A 50 -0.26 -24.88 -14.48
CA THR A 50 -0.11 -24.74 -13.03
C THR A 50 0.15 -23.29 -12.67
N TRP A 51 -0.73 -22.70 -11.87
CA TRP A 51 -0.47 -21.39 -11.29
C TRP A 51 0.44 -21.56 -10.08
N VAL A 52 1.63 -20.98 -10.16
CA VAL A 52 2.62 -21.02 -9.08
C VAL A 52 2.46 -19.77 -8.24
N VAL A 53 2.27 -19.94 -6.94
CA VAL A 53 2.17 -18.85 -5.97
C VAL A 53 3.48 -18.76 -5.20
N SER A 54 4.18 -17.65 -5.37
CA SER A 54 5.39 -17.31 -4.62
C SER A 54 5.07 -16.60 -3.31
N SER A 55 6.05 -16.50 -2.42
CA SER A 55 5.94 -15.68 -1.21
C SER A 55 5.68 -14.20 -1.51
N GLY A 56 6.26 -13.67 -2.60
CA GLY A 56 6.02 -12.31 -3.03
C GLY A 56 4.58 -12.07 -3.45
N ASP A 57 3.96 -13.04 -4.13
CA ASP A 57 2.56 -12.95 -4.57
C ASP A 57 1.60 -12.85 -3.38
N VAL A 58 1.89 -13.55 -2.28
CA VAL A 58 1.08 -13.46 -1.05
C VAL A 58 1.15 -12.06 -0.45
N ILE A 59 2.34 -11.47 -0.37
CA ILE A 59 2.50 -10.09 0.11
C ILE A 59 1.74 -9.12 -0.80
N LEU A 60 1.83 -9.30 -2.12
CA LEU A 60 1.13 -8.48 -3.10
C LEU A 60 -0.40 -8.56 -2.94
N LEU A 61 -0.93 -9.77 -2.76
CA LEU A 61 -2.37 -9.99 -2.54
C LEU A 61 -2.85 -9.35 -1.23
N ILE A 62 -2.06 -9.44 -0.16
CA ILE A 62 -2.36 -8.75 1.11
C ILE A 62 -2.38 -7.24 0.89
N ALA A 63 -1.40 -6.69 0.17
CA ALA A 63 -1.34 -5.27 -0.13
C ALA A 63 -2.57 -4.81 -0.93
N LEU A 64 -2.93 -5.55 -1.98
CA LEU A 64 -4.12 -5.29 -2.79
C LEU A 64 -5.40 -5.32 -1.96
N PHE A 65 -5.55 -6.33 -1.09
CA PHE A 65 -6.70 -6.44 -0.21
C PHE A 65 -6.77 -5.25 0.77
N MET A 66 -5.63 -4.78 1.28
CA MET A 66 -5.58 -3.63 2.18
C MET A 66 -5.90 -2.30 1.49
N VAL A 67 -5.49 -2.11 0.23
CA VAL A 67 -5.98 -0.97 -0.58
C VAL A 67 -7.50 -0.99 -0.62
N PHE A 68 -8.11 -2.15 -0.90
CA PHE A 68 -9.56 -2.27 -0.97
C PHE A 68 -10.24 -1.89 0.35
N ILE A 69 -9.72 -2.34 1.50
CA ILE A 69 -10.27 -1.94 2.80
C ILE A 69 -10.10 -0.43 3.05
N GLU A 70 -8.99 0.17 2.64
CA GLU A 70 -8.82 1.63 2.74
C GLU A 70 -9.83 2.39 1.88
N LEU A 71 -10.11 1.92 0.67
CA LEU A 71 -11.14 2.50 -0.18
C LEU A 71 -12.54 2.43 0.48
N LEU A 72 -12.88 1.28 1.08
CA LEU A 72 -14.14 1.11 1.81
C LEU A 72 -14.23 2.02 3.04
N LYS A 73 -13.13 2.19 3.78
CA LYS A 73 -13.07 3.12 4.92
C LYS A 73 -13.33 4.54 4.44
N ALA A 74 -12.73 4.94 3.32
CA ALA A 74 -12.84 6.30 2.83
C ALA A 74 -14.26 6.65 2.36
N ALA A 75 -14.98 5.69 1.75
CA ALA A 75 -16.40 5.85 1.41
C ALA A 75 -17.32 6.02 2.64
N LYS A 76 -16.92 5.53 3.81
CA LYS A 76 -17.77 5.49 5.02
C LYS A 76 -17.57 6.68 5.98
N TYR A 77 -16.40 7.31 5.98
CA TYR A 77 -16.01 8.29 7.01
C TYR A 77 -15.64 9.65 6.39
N GLY A 78 -16.60 10.30 5.74
CA GLY A 78 -16.39 11.49 4.91
C GLY A 78 -16.00 12.81 5.59
N ARG A 79 -15.59 12.88 6.88
CA ARG A 79 -15.43 14.20 7.53
C ARG A 79 -14.39 14.42 8.64
N GLY A 80 -13.43 13.52 8.87
CA GLY A 80 -12.66 13.67 10.12
C GLY A 80 -11.27 13.07 10.19
N ASN A 81 -10.44 13.15 9.14
CA ASN A 81 -9.10 12.59 9.31
C ASN A 81 -7.95 13.17 8.47
N ALA A 82 -7.71 14.49 8.59
CA ALA A 82 -6.47 15.13 8.12
C ALA A 82 -5.21 14.32 8.48
N LEU A 83 -5.17 13.75 9.69
CA LEU A 83 -4.10 12.88 10.16
C LEU A 83 -3.93 11.57 9.36
N ALA A 84 -4.98 10.93 8.83
CA ALA A 84 -4.80 9.76 7.96
C ALA A 84 -4.19 10.13 6.61
N HIS A 85 -4.52 11.31 6.08
CA HIS A 85 -3.92 11.80 4.85
C HIS A 85 -2.41 12.00 5.05
N THR A 86 -2.02 12.70 6.12
CA THR A 86 -0.60 12.94 6.43
C THR A 86 0.15 11.64 6.77
N LEU A 87 -0.46 10.69 7.49
CA LEU A 87 0.16 9.39 7.78
C LEU A 87 0.36 8.54 6.51
N SER A 88 -0.61 8.57 5.58
CA SER A 88 -0.48 7.86 4.31
C SER A 88 0.58 8.49 3.41
N LEU A 89 0.70 9.83 3.43
CA LEU A 89 1.78 10.55 2.74
C LEU A 89 3.15 10.20 3.33
N GLY A 90 3.27 10.16 4.66
CA GLY A 90 4.50 9.74 5.33
C GLY A 90 4.90 8.31 4.98
N LEU A 91 3.93 7.39 4.94
CA LEU A 91 4.17 6.01 4.50
C LEU A 91 4.63 5.94 3.04
N PHE A 92 4.00 6.70 2.14
CA PHE A 92 4.43 6.77 0.74
C PHE A 92 5.87 7.28 0.60
N ILE A 93 6.24 8.35 1.31
CA ILE A 93 7.60 8.89 1.30
C ILE A 93 8.60 7.85 1.82
N LEU A 94 8.27 7.16 2.92
CA LEU A 94 9.10 6.10 3.47
C LEU A 94 9.33 4.98 2.43
N CYS A 95 8.27 4.48 1.79
CA CYS A 95 8.38 3.49 0.72
C CYS A 95 9.20 3.99 -0.46
N LEU A 96 9.04 5.26 -0.85
CA LEU A 96 9.81 5.84 -1.95
C LEU A 96 11.31 5.91 -1.62
N VAL A 97 11.65 6.31 -0.39
CA VAL A 97 13.03 6.33 0.08
C VAL A 97 13.62 4.92 0.16
N GLU A 98 12.91 3.96 0.74
CA GLU A 98 13.34 2.56 0.82
C GLU A 98 13.60 1.98 -0.58
N PHE A 99 12.69 2.20 -1.53
CA PHE A 99 12.79 1.71 -2.91
C PHE A 99 14.00 2.31 -3.65
N LEU A 100 14.27 3.61 -3.47
CA LEU A 100 15.32 4.30 -4.20
C LEU A 100 16.71 4.11 -3.58
N LEU A 101 16.80 3.99 -2.25
CA LEU A 101 18.09 3.99 -1.55
C LEU A 101 18.56 2.58 -1.16
N ILE A 102 17.66 1.60 -1.04
CA ILE A 102 18.01 0.27 -0.53
C ILE A 102 17.92 -0.76 -1.66
N PRO A 103 19.04 -1.33 -2.13
CA PRO A 103 19.05 -2.27 -3.26
C PRO A 103 18.13 -3.49 -3.07
N ALA A 104 17.96 -3.97 -1.84
CA ALA A 104 17.06 -5.09 -1.52
C ALA A 104 15.58 -4.78 -1.81
N PHE A 105 15.21 -3.51 -1.89
CA PHE A 105 13.85 -3.03 -2.11
C PHE A 105 13.60 -2.68 -3.58
N ALA A 106 14.62 -2.69 -4.44
CA ALA A 106 14.51 -2.46 -5.88
C ALA A 106 13.86 -3.65 -6.62
N SER A 107 12.65 -4.02 -6.21
CA SER A 107 11.85 -5.13 -6.77
C SER A 107 10.51 -4.63 -7.30
N THR A 108 9.97 -5.32 -8.30
CA THR A 108 8.63 -5.02 -8.84
C THR A 108 7.54 -5.15 -7.78
N LEU A 109 7.68 -6.09 -6.85
CA LEU A 109 6.76 -6.27 -5.73
C LEU A 109 6.71 -5.01 -4.85
N PHE A 110 7.87 -4.55 -4.37
CA PHE A 110 7.92 -3.38 -3.51
C PHE A 110 7.49 -2.12 -4.26
N PHE A 111 7.88 -1.98 -5.52
CA PHE A 111 7.40 -0.90 -6.38
C PHE A 111 5.86 -0.89 -6.51
N ALA A 112 5.22 -2.06 -6.66
CA ALA A 112 3.76 -2.16 -6.70
C ALA A 112 3.12 -1.71 -5.37
N ILE A 113 3.70 -2.09 -4.22
CA ILE A 113 3.27 -1.61 -2.89
C ILE A 113 3.44 -0.09 -2.79
N THR A 114 4.56 0.46 -3.27
CA THR A 114 4.78 1.92 -3.33
C THR A 114 3.72 2.62 -4.17
N MET A 115 3.39 2.09 -5.35
CA MET A 115 2.31 2.63 -6.19
C MET A 115 0.94 2.55 -5.51
N MET A 116 0.65 1.48 -4.77
CA MET A 116 -0.56 1.39 -3.96
C MET A 116 -0.60 2.46 -2.87
N THR A 117 0.51 2.75 -2.19
CA THR A 117 0.58 3.85 -1.20
C THR A 117 0.38 5.22 -1.85
N LEU A 118 0.91 5.44 -3.06
CA LEU A 118 0.67 6.66 -3.84
C LEU A 118 -0.82 6.82 -4.18
N MET A 119 -1.45 5.75 -4.69
CA MET A 119 -2.88 5.77 -5.01
C MET A 119 -3.74 6.09 -3.78
N ASN A 120 -3.37 5.57 -2.61
CA ASN A 120 -4.07 5.86 -1.37
C ASN A 120 -3.95 7.33 -0.96
N VAL A 121 -2.78 7.96 -1.19
CA VAL A 121 -2.58 9.40 -0.97
C VAL A 121 -3.47 10.22 -1.91
N LEU A 122 -3.48 9.90 -3.20
CA LEU A 122 -4.30 10.60 -4.20
C LEU A 122 -5.79 10.51 -3.90
N ALA A 123 -6.29 9.31 -3.56
CA ALA A 123 -7.67 9.11 -3.17
C ALA A 123 -8.03 9.97 -1.94
N GLY A 124 -7.11 10.07 -0.97
CA GLY A 124 -7.27 10.94 0.19
C GLY A 124 -7.42 12.42 -0.18
N TYR A 125 -6.60 12.93 -1.11
CA TYR A 125 -6.70 14.31 -1.56
C TYR A 125 -7.96 14.61 -2.36
N MET A 126 -8.39 13.69 -3.24
CA MET A 126 -9.62 13.85 -4.03
C MET A 126 -10.85 14.01 -3.13
N MET A 127 -10.99 13.17 -2.10
CA MET A 127 -12.09 13.26 -1.15
C MET A 127 -12.05 14.51 -0.28
N ALA A 128 -10.86 15.05 0.01
CA ALA A 128 -10.75 16.32 0.74
C ALA A 128 -11.25 17.51 -0.10
N GLY A 129 -11.01 17.50 -1.41
CA GLY A 129 -11.47 18.57 -2.32
C GLY A 129 -13.00 18.65 -2.43
N GLU A 130 -13.68 17.50 -2.52
CA GLU A 130 -15.14 17.46 -2.67
C GLU A 130 -15.90 17.95 -1.42
N GLN A 131 -15.29 17.86 -0.22
CA GLN A 131 -15.88 18.44 0.98
C GLN A 131 -15.81 19.99 1.01
N VAL A 132 -14.90 20.60 0.26
CA VAL A 132 -14.78 22.08 0.17
C VAL A 132 -15.84 22.65 -0.76
N GLU A 133 -16.15 21.97 -1.86
CA GLU A 133 -17.18 22.38 -2.82
C GLU A 133 -18.58 22.35 -2.21
N VAL A 134 -18.93 21.27 -1.50
CA VAL A 134 -20.24 21.11 -0.82
C VAL A 134 -20.46 22.14 0.30
N LEU A 135 -19.40 22.65 0.95
CA LEU A 135 -19.52 23.71 1.95
C LEU A 135 -19.68 25.10 1.32
N SER A 136 -19.17 25.31 0.09
CA SER A 136 -19.33 26.57 -0.64
C SER A 136 -20.76 26.73 -1.18
N GLU A 137 -21.37 25.64 -1.67
CA GLU A 137 -22.76 25.67 -2.17
C GLU A 137 -23.79 25.85 -1.04
N GLY A 138 -23.49 25.42 0.18
CA GLY A 138 -24.40 25.57 1.32
C GLY A 138 -24.49 26.98 1.91
N ASP A 139 -23.53 27.86 1.60
CA ASP A 139 -23.52 29.26 2.05
C ASP A 139 -24.26 30.20 1.08
N GLU A 140 -24.45 29.82 -0.19
CA GLU A 140 -25.17 30.65 -1.19
C GLU A 140 -26.71 30.60 -1.03
N ASP A 141 -27.27 29.55 -0.41
CA ASP A 141 -28.72 29.37 -0.22
C ASP A 141 -29.33 30.25 0.91
N TYR A 142 -28.53 31.07 1.59
CA TYR A 142 -28.98 31.93 2.71
C TYR A 142 -28.92 33.45 2.43
N GLU A 143 -28.56 33.87 1.20
CA GLU A 143 -28.43 35.30 0.85
C GLU A 143 -29.64 35.93 0.10
N ASP A 144 -30.74 35.20 -0.14
CA ASP A 144 -31.97 35.74 -0.78
C ASP A 144 -33.18 35.92 0.15
#